data_AF-A0A7Z7YRU1-F1
#
_entry.id   AF-A0A7Z7YRU1-F1
#
_cell.length_a   1.000
_cell.length_b   1.000
_cell.length_c   1.000
_cell.angle_alpha   90.00
_cell.angle_beta   90.00
_cell.angle_gamma   90.00
#
_symmetry.space_group_name_H-M   'P 1'
#
loop_
_entity.id
_entity.type
_entity.pdbx_description
1 polymer ?
#
loop_
_entity_poly.entity_id
_entity_poly.type
_entity_poly.pdbx_seq_one_letter_code
_entity_poly.pdbx_strand_id
1 'polypeptide(L)'
;EVTQGEVLLDGVNILELEVDERAKAGLFLAMQYPSEITGVTNADFMRSAINAKREEGQEINLMQFIKKLDKQMDFLDIDKDMAQRYLNEGFSGGEKKRNEILQLMMLEPKFAILDEIDSGLDIDALKVV
;
A
#
# COMPACT_ATOMS: atom_id res chain seq x y z
N GLU A 1 8.29 -4.52 -23.01
CA GLU A 1 7.41 -4.11 -24.12
C GLU A 1 6.36 -5.18 -24.32
N VAL A 2 5.08 -4.80 -24.34
CA VAL A 2 3.98 -5.75 -24.63
C VAL A 2 3.87 -5.86 -26.14
N THR A 3 3.94 -7.08 -26.69
CA THR A 3 3.96 -7.28 -28.14
C THR A 3 2.56 -7.38 -28.75
N GLN A 4 1.59 -7.95 -28.02
CA GLN A 4 0.18 -8.09 -28.43
C GLN A 4 -0.73 -8.25 -27.19
N GLY A 5 -2.04 -8.01 -27.37
CA GLY A 5 -3.06 -8.22 -26.36
C GLY A 5 -3.45 -6.96 -25.59
N GLU A 6 -4.38 -7.11 -24.65
CA GLU A 6 -4.84 -6.04 -23.77
C GLU A 6 -5.02 -6.54 -22.34
N VAL A 7 -4.91 -5.63 -21.38
CA VAL A 7 -5.20 -5.90 -19.97
C VAL A 7 -6.28 -4.92 -19.55
N LEU A 8 -7.46 -5.42 -19.20
CA LEU A 8 -8.61 -4.60 -18.84
C LEU A 8 -8.81 -4.60 -17.32
N LEU A 9 -8.95 -3.40 -16.74
CA LEU A 9 -9.42 -3.20 -15.37
C LEU A 9 -10.73 -2.42 -15.44
N ASP A 10 -11.83 -3.01 -14.99
CA ASP A 10 -13.19 -2.45 -15.11
C ASP A 10 -13.54 -2.00 -16.54
N GLY A 11 -13.07 -2.73 -17.55
CA GLY A 11 -13.31 -2.44 -18.97
C GLY A 11 -12.40 -1.36 -19.58
N VAL A 12 -11.44 -0.82 -18.82
CA VAL A 12 -10.44 0.15 -19.31
C VAL A 12 -9.13 -0.58 -19.58
N ASN A 13 -8.57 -0.42 -20.78
CA ASN A 13 -7.23 -0.95 -21.09
C ASN A 13 -6.16 -0.17 -20.32
N ILE A 14 -5.43 -0.85 -19.45
CA ILE A 14 -4.43 -0.24 -18.57
C ILE A 14 -3.00 -0.30 -19.11
N LEU A 15 -2.76 -0.93 -20.27
CA LEU A 15 -1.41 -1.07 -20.84
C LEU A 15 -0.79 0.26 -21.25
N GLU A 16 -1.61 1.18 -21.75
CA GLU A 16 -1.21 2.52 -22.20
C GLU A 16 -1.17 3.56 -21.07
N LEU A 17 -1.65 3.19 -19.87
CA LEU A 17 -1.65 4.09 -18.72
C LEU A 17 -0.28 4.11 -18.05
N GLU A 18 0.12 5.28 -17.55
CA GLU A 18 1.27 5.42 -16.66
C GLU A 18 1.02 4.73 -15.31
N VAL A 19 2.08 4.46 -14.56
CA VAL A 19 1.98 3.68 -13.29
C VAL A 19 1.05 4.33 -12.27
N ASP A 20 1.08 5.66 -12.14
CA ASP A 20 0.20 6.37 -11.20
C ASP A 20 -1.27 6.37 -11.67
N GLU A 21 -1.51 6.41 -12.97
CA GLU A 21 -2.84 6.31 -13.56
C GLU A 21 -3.45 4.92 -13.31
N ARG A 22 -2.65 3.85 -13.44
CA ARG A 22 -3.06 2.49 -13.06
C ARG A 22 -3.42 2.41 -11.57
N ALA A 23 -2.61 3.04 -10.72
CA ALA A 23 -2.87 3.08 -9.28
C ALA A 23 -4.16 3.82 -8.93
N LYS A 24 -4.44 4.94 -9.61
CA LYS A 24 -5.69 5.71 -9.50
C LYS A 24 -6.90 4.93 -10.03
N ALA A 25 -6.73 4.15 -11.11
CA ALA A 25 -7.76 3.26 -11.64
C ALA A 25 -8.15 2.13 -10.65
N GLY A 26 -7.29 1.87 -9.65
CA GLY A 26 -7.59 0.95 -8.55
C GLY A 26 -6.68 -0.27 -8.49
N LEU A 27 -5.60 -0.32 -9.28
CA LEU A 27 -4.60 -1.38 -9.20
C LEU A 27 -3.62 -1.11 -8.06
N PHE A 28 -3.32 -2.12 -7.27
CA PHE A 28 -2.27 -2.11 -6.26
C PHE A 28 -1.29 -3.25 -6.51
N LEU A 29 -0.02 -3.00 -6.22
CA LEU A 29 1.05 -3.97 -6.31
C LEU A 29 1.85 -3.95 -5.00
N ALA A 30 1.80 -5.06 -4.25
CA ALA A 30 2.81 -5.33 -3.23
C ALA A 30 4.02 -5.95 -3.92
N MET A 31 5.20 -5.38 -3.69
CA MET A 31 6.45 -5.75 -4.32
C MET A 31 7.20 -6.81 -3.51
N GLN A 32 8.00 -7.62 -4.20
CA GLN A 32 8.89 -8.59 -3.53
C GLN A 32 9.91 -7.88 -2.60
N TYR A 33 10.48 -6.74 -3.06
CA TYR A 33 11.44 -5.94 -2.31
C TYR A 33 10.99 -4.46 -2.25
N PRO A 34 10.26 -4.07 -1.20
CA PRO A 34 9.83 -2.69 -1.03
C PRO A 34 11.02 -1.75 -0.84
N SER A 35 11.05 -0.67 -1.62
CA SER A 35 12.08 0.37 -1.52
C SER A 35 12.06 1.05 -0.15
N GLU A 36 13.24 1.40 0.35
CA GLU A 36 13.41 2.20 1.55
C GLU A 36 13.51 3.68 1.16
N ILE A 37 12.79 4.54 1.88
CA ILE A 37 12.77 5.99 1.62
C ILE A 37 12.99 6.75 2.92
N THR A 38 14.22 7.24 3.12
CA THR A 38 14.59 8.10 4.24
C THR A 38 13.91 9.46 4.15
N GLY A 39 13.46 10.00 5.29
CA GLY A 39 12.86 11.32 5.37
C GLY A 39 11.38 11.39 5.01
N VAL A 40 10.75 10.25 4.67
CA VAL A 40 9.31 10.14 4.47
C VAL A 40 8.76 9.13 5.46
N THR A 41 7.87 9.56 6.35
CA THR A 41 7.25 8.65 7.32
C THR A 41 6.18 7.78 6.66
N ASN A 42 5.88 6.61 7.25
CA ASN A 42 4.78 5.76 6.76
C ASN A 42 3.43 6.49 6.79
N ALA A 43 3.17 7.26 7.85
CA ALA A 43 1.94 8.04 7.97
C ALA A 43 1.81 9.09 6.86
N ASP A 44 2.87 9.86 6.59
CA ASP A 44 2.84 10.90 5.56
C ASP A 44 2.74 10.30 4.16
N PHE A 45 3.46 9.21 3.90
CA PHE A 45 3.38 8.48 2.63
C PHE A 45 1.95 8.00 2.37
N MET A 46 1.35 7.27 3.32
CA MET A 46 0.00 6.74 3.17
C MET A 46 -1.05 7.84 3.04
N ARG A 47 -0.96 8.91 3.84
CA ARG A 47 -1.92 10.02 3.75
C ARG A 47 -1.83 10.72 2.40
N SER A 48 -0.61 10.91 1.89
CA SER A 48 -0.38 11.50 0.57
C SER A 48 -0.92 10.60 -0.55
N ALA A 49 -0.68 9.29 -0.47
CA ALA A 49 -1.18 8.32 -1.45
C ALA A 49 -2.71 8.22 -1.47
N ILE A 50 -3.37 8.30 -0.30
CA ILE A 50 -4.84 8.36 -0.21
C ILE A 50 -5.36 9.66 -0.86
N ASN A 51 -4.72 10.79 -0.59
CA ASN A 51 -5.15 12.08 -1.11
C ASN A 51 -4.87 12.24 -2.62
N ALA A 52 -3.86 11.56 -3.17
CA ALA A 52 -3.58 11.56 -4.60
C ALA A 52 -4.72 10.97 -5.46
N LYS A 53 -5.65 10.23 -4.85
CA LYS A 53 -6.86 9.71 -5.50
C LYS A 53 -8.10 10.57 -5.27
N ARG A 54 -7.99 11.65 -4.49
CA ARG A 54 -9.10 12.53 -4.10
C ARG A 54 -9.00 13.85 -4.84
N GLU A 55 -10.15 14.50 -5.04
CA GLU A 55 -10.19 15.85 -5.60
C GLU A 55 -9.62 16.87 -4.60
N GLU A 56 -9.08 17.96 -5.12
CA GLU A 56 -8.57 19.07 -4.30
C GLU A 56 -9.68 19.62 -3.39
N GLY A 57 -9.37 19.77 -2.10
CA GLY A 57 -10.34 20.18 -1.07
C GLY A 57 -11.20 19.04 -0.51
N GLN A 58 -11.05 17.80 -1.01
CA GLN A 58 -11.69 16.60 -0.47
C GLN A 58 -10.70 15.67 0.26
N GLU A 59 -9.56 16.20 0.69
CA GLU A 59 -8.53 15.44 1.38
C GLU A 59 -9.09 14.75 2.63
N ILE A 60 -8.51 13.61 2.97
CA ILE A 60 -8.89 12.90 4.18
C ILE A 60 -8.64 13.77 5.41
N ASN A 61 -9.67 13.92 6.24
CA ASN A 61 -9.54 14.60 7.53
C ASN A 61 -8.49 13.88 8.39
N LEU A 62 -7.60 14.64 9.02
CA LEU A 62 -6.48 14.09 9.79
C LEU A 62 -6.94 13.12 10.89
N MET A 63 -7.98 13.46 11.64
CA MET A 63 -8.47 12.60 12.72
C MET A 63 -9.12 11.32 12.19
N GLN A 64 -9.76 11.39 11.02
CA GLN A 64 -10.30 10.20 10.35
C GLN A 64 -9.17 9.30 9.84
N PHE A 65 -8.12 9.89 9.26
CA PHE A 65 -6.94 9.16 8.82
C PHE A 65 -6.26 8.44 9.98
N ILE A 66 -5.96 9.15 11.08
CA ILE A 66 -5.31 8.56 12.27
C ILE A 66 -6.16 7.41 12.82
N LYS A 67 -7.48 7.59 12.98
CA LYS A 67 -8.36 6.52 13.45
C LYS A 67 -8.37 5.31 12.52
N LYS A 68 -8.35 5.52 11.21
CA LYS A 68 -8.27 4.43 10.23
C LYS A 68 -6.93 3.72 10.34
N LEU A 69 -5.84 4.47 10.40
CA LEU A 69 -4.48 3.96 10.52
C LEU A 69 -4.31 3.10 11.78
N ASP A 70 -4.64 3.65 12.95
CA ASP A 70 -4.54 2.95 14.24
C ASP A 70 -5.33 1.65 14.21
N LYS A 71 -6.55 1.67 13.66
CA LYS A 71 -7.40 0.48 13.55
C LYS A 71 -6.74 -0.62 12.70
N GLN A 72 -6.13 -0.28 11.58
CA GLN A 72 -5.48 -1.27 10.72
C GLN A 72 -4.15 -1.76 11.32
N MET A 73 -3.39 -0.88 11.98
CA MET A 73 -2.18 -1.28 12.71
C MET A 73 -2.49 -2.25 13.85
N ASP A 74 -3.55 -1.97 14.63
CA ASP A 74 -4.02 -2.86 15.70
C ASP A 74 -4.49 -4.22 15.13
N PHE A 75 -5.12 -4.24 13.95
CA PHE A 75 -5.53 -5.49 13.29
C PHE A 75 -4.34 -6.33 12.82
N LEU A 76 -3.29 -5.68 12.31
CA LEU A 76 -2.09 -6.34 11.75
C LEU A 76 -0.99 -6.63 12.79
N ASP A 77 -1.25 -6.33 14.08
CA ASP A 77 -0.27 -6.43 15.16
C ASP A 77 1.02 -5.64 14.86
N ILE A 78 0.85 -4.40 14.40
CA ILE A 78 1.95 -3.47 14.09
C ILE A 78 2.06 -2.44 15.22
N ASP A 79 3.28 -2.22 15.73
CA ASP A 79 3.54 -1.16 16.70
C ASP A 79 3.24 0.22 16.09
N LYS A 80 2.51 1.06 16.84
CA LYS A 80 2.10 2.40 16.43
C LYS A 80 3.29 3.33 16.15
N ASP A 81 4.46 3.04 16.72
CA ASP A 81 5.68 3.76 16.41
C ASP A 81 6.07 3.69 14.92
N MET A 82 5.67 2.61 14.23
CA MET A 82 5.95 2.38 12.81
C MET A 82 5.39 3.48 11.91
N ALA A 83 4.28 4.10 12.32
CA ALA A 83 3.68 5.22 11.60
C ALA A 83 4.64 6.42 11.46
N GLN A 84 5.52 6.64 12.45
CA GLN A 84 6.48 7.75 12.50
C GLN A 84 7.87 7.37 11.97
N ARG A 85 8.15 6.07 11.78
CA ARG A 85 9.40 5.60 11.16
C ARG A 85 9.42 5.93 9.68
N TYR A 86 10.62 6.08 9.12
CA TYR A 86 10.81 6.26 7.68
C TYR A 86 10.37 5.02 6.90
N LEU A 87 9.86 5.22 5.69
CA LEU A 87 9.22 4.19 4.88
C LEU A 87 10.21 3.03 4.62
N ASN A 88 9.87 1.86 5.18
CA ASN A 88 10.62 0.61 5.09
C ASN A 88 12.06 0.62 5.61
N GLU A 89 12.56 1.75 6.14
CA GLU A 89 13.96 1.90 6.56
C GLU A 89 14.23 1.13 7.86
N GLY A 90 15.19 0.21 7.78
CA GLY A 90 15.55 -0.65 8.92
C GLY A 90 14.45 -1.62 9.34
N PHE A 91 13.49 -1.90 8.45
CA PHE A 91 12.43 -2.88 8.69
C PHE A 91 12.96 -4.28 8.34
N SER A 92 12.67 -5.26 9.20
CA SER A 92 12.81 -6.68 8.86
C SER A 92 11.90 -7.06 7.70
N GLY A 93 12.16 -8.22 7.06
CA GLY A 93 11.30 -8.71 5.97
C GLY A 93 9.82 -8.83 6.37
N GLY A 94 9.55 -9.35 7.57
CA GLY A 94 8.19 -9.45 8.11
C GLY A 94 7.54 -8.08 8.38
N GLU A 95 8.30 -7.10 8.88
CA GLU A 95 7.79 -5.72 9.04
C GLU A 95 7.48 -5.08 7.69
N LYS A 96 8.33 -5.26 6.67
CA LYS A 96 8.05 -4.76 5.31
C LYS A 96 6.76 -5.35 4.75
N LYS A 97 6.56 -6.67 4.88
CA LYS A 97 5.33 -7.32 4.41
C LYS A 97 4.08 -6.85 5.17
N ARG A 98 4.14 -6.74 6.50
CA ARG A 98 3.04 -6.14 7.29
C ARG A 98 2.74 -4.70 6.87
N ASN A 99 3.77 -3.91 6.56
CA ASN A 99 3.60 -2.55 6.08
C ASN A 99 2.96 -2.49 4.67
N GLU A 100 3.25 -3.44 3.78
CA GLU A 100 2.55 -3.54 2.49
C GLU A 100 1.07 -3.91 2.64
N ILE A 101 0.75 -4.83 3.55
CA ILE A 101 -0.65 -5.14 3.88
C ILE A 101 -1.35 -3.95 4.53
N LEU A 102 -0.65 -3.20 5.39
CA LEU A 102 -1.17 -1.95 5.94
C LEU A 102 -1.51 -0.96 4.81
N GLN A 103 -0.63 -0.79 3.83
CA GLN A 103 -0.90 0.05 2.65
C GLN A 103 -2.10 -0.45 1.85
N LEU A 104 -2.21 -1.75 1.59
CA LEU A 104 -3.37 -2.36 0.93
C LEU A 104 -4.67 -2.00 1.67
N MET A 105 -4.72 -2.21 2.98
CA MET A 105 -5.90 -1.93 3.82
C MET A 105 -6.22 -0.43 3.94
N MET A 106 -5.21 0.43 3.84
CA MET A 106 -5.40 1.88 3.90
C MET A 106 -5.87 2.45 2.57
N LEU A 107 -5.31 1.97 1.45
CA LEU A 107 -5.57 2.46 0.09
C LEU A 107 -6.85 1.87 -0.54
N GLU A 108 -7.35 0.75 -0.03
CA GLU A 108 -8.58 0.08 -0.49
C GLU A 108 -8.65 -0.03 -2.03
N PRO A 109 -7.64 -0.64 -2.68
CA PRO A 109 -7.63 -0.81 -4.12
C PRO A 109 -8.75 -1.76 -4.57
N LYS A 110 -9.16 -1.64 -5.83
CA LYS A 110 -10.15 -2.54 -6.43
C LYS A 110 -9.55 -3.91 -6.74
N PHE A 111 -8.28 -3.92 -7.15
CA PHE A 111 -7.54 -5.12 -7.49
C PHE A 111 -6.14 -5.01 -6.93
N ALA A 112 -5.64 -6.10 -6.33
CA ALA A 112 -4.32 -6.15 -5.74
C ALA A 112 -3.55 -7.35 -6.28
N ILE A 113 -2.30 -7.10 -6.69
CA ILE A 113 -1.32 -8.12 -7.02
C ILE A 113 -0.34 -8.18 -5.86
N LEU A 114 -0.19 -9.36 -5.27
CA LEU A 114 0.72 -9.59 -4.16
C LEU A 114 1.82 -10.51 -4.68
N ASP A 115 2.96 -9.92 -5.03
CA ASP A 115 4.08 -10.68 -5.59
C ASP A 115 4.91 -11.32 -4.46
N GLU A 116 4.97 -12.66 -4.47
CA GLU A 116 5.60 -13.50 -3.44
C GLU A 116 5.30 -13.06 -2.00
N ILE A 117 4.03 -13.13 -1.59
CA ILE A 117 3.67 -12.84 -0.19
C ILE A 117 4.02 -13.98 0.77
N ASP A 118 4.37 -15.15 0.25
CA ASP A 118 4.74 -16.33 1.02
C ASP A 118 6.24 -16.42 1.32
N SER A 119 7.09 -15.62 0.65
CA SER A 119 8.53 -15.62 0.90
C SER A 119 8.89 -14.76 2.13
N GLY A 120 9.19 -15.44 3.24
CA GLY A 120 9.72 -14.80 4.46
C GLY A 120 8.68 -14.40 5.50
N LEU A 121 7.41 -14.77 5.33
CA LEU A 121 6.39 -14.66 6.39
C LEU A 121 6.36 -15.94 7.23
N ASP A 122 6.45 -15.76 8.55
CA ASP A 122 6.19 -16.83 9.52
C ASP A 122 4.72 -17.26 9.41
N ILE A 123 4.41 -18.53 9.66
CA ILE A 123 3.07 -19.13 9.46
C ILE A 123 1.98 -18.33 10.20
N ASP A 124 2.34 -17.69 11.31
CA ASP A 124 1.41 -16.87 12.10
C ASP A 124 1.09 -15.52 11.46
N ALA A 125 1.98 -14.96 10.66
CA ALA A 125 1.74 -13.72 9.94
C ALA A 125 0.81 -13.94 8.72
N LEU A 126 0.77 -15.14 8.15
CA LEU A 126 -0.20 -15.54 7.13
C LEU A 126 -1.63 -15.73 7.66
N LYS A 127 -1.83 -15.92 8.98
CA LYS A 127 -3.19 -16.07 9.55
C LYS A 127 -3.94 -14.75 9.67
N VAL A 128 -3.21 -13.63 9.67
CA VAL A 128 -3.74 -12.28 9.82
C VAL A 128 -4.01 -11.62 8.46
N VAL A 129 -3.36 -12.12 7.39
CA VAL A 129 -3.36 -11.56 6.04
C VAL A 129 -4.29 -12.31 5.10
#